data_AF-A0A1B0C9U2-F1
#
_entry.id   AF-A0A1B0C9U2-F1
#
_cell.length_a   1.000
_cell.length_b   1.000
_cell.length_c   1.000
_cell.angle_alpha   90.00
_cell.angle_beta   90.00
_cell.angle_gamma   90.00
#
_symmetry.space_group_name_H-M   'P 1'
#
loop_
_entity.id
_entity.type
_entity.pdbx_description
1 polymer ?
#
loop_
_entity_poly.entity_id
_entity_poly.type
_entity_poly.pdbx_seq_one_letter_code
_entity_poly.pdbx_strand_id
1 'polypeptide(L)'
;MRIAVEGCAHGELEKIYDTVGLIEKEQGIKVDLLICCGDFQSTRNLEDLNCMAVPPKYRDICTFYKYYSGEKKAPILTIFIGGNHEASNYLQELPYGGWVAPRIYYLGYAGVVSVGGIRIAGLSGIFKAHDYHKGHFEMAPYTESTVRSVYHIRNLEVFRLKQLSGQLDICISHDWPRGIYHHGNAEQLMRFKPFFREEIEKNTLGNETCEDLLNFLKPSYWFSAHLHCKFAAAVKHSSEGGEEKVTKFLALDKCLPNRRFLQILEVGEDISSQEDLKLIYDLEWLAILMLTNHLLSVKHVANYMPGPGGTERHNYTPTDEEKATVEERLGRNLEIPENFVPTVAAFNPDTDQKTHSQPAAQINPQTTLFCDTLGIDDPLRLLMILRKQPLNLGTAVEMPSWNDETINTEDDEEEATVVPPGEADEENPEGDETFVSFSTADSAENLLENFYGNI
;
A
#
# COMPACT_ATOMS: atom_id res chain seq x y z
N MET A 1 18.09 -2.70 -7.74
CA MET A 1 16.75 -2.17 -8.02
C MET A 1 16.61 -0.81 -7.35
N ARG A 2 16.06 0.18 -8.03
CA ARG A 2 15.74 1.50 -7.46
C ARG A 2 14.30 1.49 -6.97
N ILE A 3 14.15 1.58 -5.65
CA ILE A 3 12.84 1.51 -4.97
C ILE A 3 12.53 2.88 -4.40
N ALA A 4 11.41 3.48 -4.81
CA ALA A 4 10.82 4.61 -4.13
C ALA A 4 10.04 4.11 -2.91
N VAL A 5 10.31 4.67 -1.74
CA VAL A 5 9.58 4.40 -0.50
C VAL A 5 8.77 5.63 -0.14
N GLU A 6 7.48 5.43 0.10
CA GLU A 6 6.51 6.44 0.48
C GLU A 6 6.00 6.19 1.91
N GLY A 7 5.84 7.27 2.68
CA GLY A 7 5.24 7.25 4.01
C GLY A 7 3.73 7.02 3.98
N CYS A 8 2.94 8.02 4.42
CA CYS A 8 1.47 7.98 4.34
C CYS A 8 0.97 8.68 3.07
N ALA A 9 0.27 7.96 2.20
CA ALA A 9 -0.19 8.52 0.91
C ALA A 9 -1.43 9.42 1.04
N HIS A 10 -2.40 9.06 1.89
CA HIS A 10 -3.72 9.70 2.04
C HIS A 10 -4.41 10.01 0.70
N GLY A 11 -4.38 9.06 -0.25
CA GLY A 11 -5.04 9.18 -1.54
C GLY A 11 -4.35 10.10 -2.56
N GLU A 12 -3.21 10.71 -2.24
CA GLU A 12 -2.46 11.65 -3.07
C GLU A 12 -1.60 10.96 -4.16
N LEU A 13 -2.13 9.89 -4.77
CA LEU A 13 -1.41 9.04 -5.71
C LEU A 13 -0.85 9.79 -6.92
N GLU A 14 -1.63 10.71 -7.50
CA GLU A 14 -1.15 11.54 -8.61
C GLU A 14 0.10 12.35 -8.21
N LYS A 15 0.08 13.00 -7.03
CA LYS A 15 1.24 13.77 -6.56
C LYS A 15 2.45 12.88 -6.30
N ILE A 16 2.25 11.68 -5.76
CA ILE A 16 3.34 10.73 -5.52
C ILE A 16 3.97 10.32 -6.84
N TYR A 17 3.17 9.90 -7.83
CA TYR A 17 3.68 9.51 -9.15
C TYR A 17 4.34 10.67 -9.89
N ASP A 18 3.75 11.87 -9.87
CA ASP A 18 4.33 13.06 -10.48
C ASP A 18 5.68 13.42 -9.84
N THR A 19 5.79 13.29 -8.52
CA THR A 19 7.04 13.54 -7.78
C THR A 19 8.10 12.52 -8.20
N VAL A 20 7.76 11.23 -8.29
CA VAL A 20 8.70 10.21 -8.77
C VAL A 20 9.14 10.51 -10.20
N GLY A 21 8.21 10.84 -11.10
CA GLY A 21 8.52 11.16 -12.49
C GLY A 21 9.41 12.39 -12.65
N LEU A 22 9.21 13.42 -11.80
CA LEU A 22 10.11 14.58 -11.74
C LEU A 22 11.53 14.17 -11.33
N ILE A 23 11.66 13.35 -10.29
CA ILE A 23 12.97 12.86 -9.82
C ILE A 23 13.66 12.00 -10.89
N GLU A 24 12.93 11.09 -11.55
CA GLU A 24 13.44 10.30 -12.68
C GLU A 24 14.03 11.19 -13.77
N LYS A 25 13.28 12.24 -14.17
CA LYS A 25 13.69 13.20 -15.19
C LYS A 25 14.91 14.02 -14.78
N GLU A 26 14.92 14.55 -13.56
CA GLU A 26 15.99 15.41 -13.06
C GLU A 26 17.30 14.65 -12.85
N GLN A 27 17.23 13.41 -12.39
CA GLN A 27 18.42 12.60 -12.06
C GLN A 27 18.83 11.65 -13.17
N GLY A 28 18.03 11.51 -14.23
CA GLY A 28 18.30 10.57 -15.31
C GLY A 28 18.27 9.11 -14.84
N ILE A 29 17.38 8.78 -13.90
CA ILE A 29 17.20 7.44 -13.33
C ILE A 29 15.84 6.87 -13.69
N LYS A 30 15.70 5.54 -13.59
CA LYS A 30 14.40 4.86 -13.59
C LYS A 30 14.15 4.25 -12.21
N VAL A 31 12.96 4.48 -11.67
CA VAL A 31 12.42 3.84 -10.48
C VAL A 31 11.64 2.60 -10.92
N ASP A 32 12.01 1.48 -10.30
CA ASP A 32 11.54 0.16 -10.66
C ASP A 32 10.27 -0.23 -9.88
N LEU A 33 10.20 0.21 -8.62
CA LEU A 33 9.15 -0.15 -7.67
C LEU A 33 8.81 1.03 -6.76
N LEU A 34 7.52 1.22 -6.48
CA LEU A 34 7.03 2.08 -5.41
C LEU A 34 6.49 1.23 -4.25
N ILE A 35 6.94 1.52 -3.03
CA ILE A 35 6.43 0.91 -1.79
C ILE A 35 5.74 1.98 -0.95
N CYS A 36 4.45 1.83 -0.67
CA CYS A 36 3.71 2.72 0.23
C CYS A 36 3.50 2.05 1.60
N CYS A 37 3.90 2.73 2.67
CA CYS A 37 3.90 2.18 4.03
C CYS A 37 2.55 2.30 4.76
N GLY A 38 1.45 2.52 4.04
CA GLY A 38 0.08 2.59 4.56
C GLY A 38 -0.58 3.94 4.46
N ASP A 39 -1.79 4.01 5.01
CA ASP A 39 -2.75 5.10 4.76
C ASP A 39 -2.85 5.37 3.26
N PHE A 40 -2.99 4.31 2.47
CA PHE A 40 -2.98 4.37 1.01
C PHE A 40 -4.26 5.03 0.47
N GLN A 41 -5.39 4.70 1.11
CA GLN A 41 -6.72 5.18 0.77
C GLN A 41 -7.18 4.74 -0.63
N SER A 42 -7.32 3.41 -0.81
CA SER A 42 -7.83 2.78 -2.03
C SER A 42 -9.35 2.92 -2.21
N THR A 43 -9.90 4.13 -2.09
CA THR A 43 -11.35 4.37 -2.18
C THR A 43 -11.86 4.31 -3.62
N ARG A 44 -12.68 3.30 -3.95
CA ARG A 44 -13.23 3.12 -5.31
C ARG A 44 -14.40 4.06 -5.59
N ASN A 45 -15.22 4.31 -4.57
CA ASN A 45 -16.42 5.16 -4.64
C ASN A 45 -16.77 5.80 -3.29
N LEU A 46 -17.87 6.55 -3.21
CA LEU A 46 -18.31 7.23 -1.99
C LEU A 46 -18.79 6.28 -0.88
N GLU A 47 -19.24 5.06 -1.21
CA GLU A 47 -19.61 4.07 -0.22
C GLU A 47 -18.38 3.52 0.52
N ASP A 48 -17.30 3.24 -0.21
CA ASP A 48 -16.00 2.91 0.38
C ASP A 48 -15.49 4.04 1.29
N LEU A 49 -15.66 5.29 0.87
CA LEU A 49 -15.27 6.46 1.66
C LEU A 49 -16.00 6.51 3.02
N ASN A 50 -17.23 5.99 3.08
CA ASN A 50 -17.99 5.85 4.32
C ASN A 50 -17.52 4.71 5.23
N CYS A 51 -16.68 3.80 4.72
CA CYS A 51 -16.02 2.74 5.49
C CYS A 51 -14.63 3.15 6.03
N MET A 52 -14.25 4.42 5.85
CA MET A 52 -12.98 4.94 6.37
C MET A 52 -13.17 5.59 7.76
N ALA A 53 -12.26 5.26 8.69
CA ALA A 53 -12.25 5.79 10.05
C ALA A 53 -11.72 7.23 10.16
N VAL A 54 -12.23 8.12 9.31
CA VAL A 54 -11.90 9.54 9.27
C VAL A 54 -13.17 10.35 9.58
N PRO A 55 -13.09 11.44 10.37
CA PRO A 55 -14.25 12.30 10.61
C PRO A 55 -14.86 12.79 9.28
N PRO A 56 -16.20 12.79 9.12
CA PRO A 56 -16.84 13.06 7.82
C PRO A 56 -16.37 14.34 7.11
N LYS A 57 -16.07 15.41 7.85
CA LYS A 57 -15.59 16.68 7.31
C LYS A 57 -14.17 16.64 6.68
N TYR A 58 -13.41 15.58 6.94
CA TYR A 58 -12.05 15.38 6.43
C TYR A 58 -11.96 14.24 5.42
N ARG A 59 -13.10 13.63 5.05
CA ARG A 59 -13.14 12.59 4.03
C ARG A 59 -13.09 13.25 2.65
N ASP A 60 -12.19 12.75 1.82
CA ASP A 60 -12.02 13.16 0.43
C ASP A 60 -11.89 11.89 -0.42
N ILE A 61 -12.52 11.85 -1.59
CA ILE A 61 -12.44 10.69 -2.51
C ILE A 61 -11.07 10.59 -3.17
N CYS A 62 -10.31 11.70 -3.20
CA CYS A 62 -8.99 11.81 -3.79
C CYS A 62 -8.95 11.25 -5.23
N THR A 63 -7.94 10.44 -5.58
CA THR A 63 -7.65 10.09 -6.99
C THR A 63 -7.56 8.60 -7.28
N PHE A 64 -7.64 7.73 -6.27
CA PHE A 64 -7.49 6.28 -6.48
C PHE A 64 -8.54 5.70 -7.45
N TYR A 65 -9.78 6.19 -7.40
CA TYR A 65 -10.87 5.71 -8.26
C TYR A 65 -10.54 5.77 -9.76
N LYS A 66 -9.67 6.70 -10.18
CA LYS A 66 -9.22 6.84 -11.58
C LYS A 66 -8.33 5.68 -12.02
N TYR A 67 -7.51 5.15 -11.10
CA TYR A 67 -6.66 3.98 -11.37
C TYR A 67 -7.49 2.70 -11.33
N TYR A 68 -8.47 2.64 -10.43
CA TYR A 68 -9.43 1.56 -10.34
C TYR A 68 -10.31 1.45 -11.60
N SER A 69 -10.79 2.58 -12.12
CA SER A 69 -11.67 2.64 -13.31
C SER A 69 -10.92 2.44 -14.63
N GLY A 70 -9.59 2.63 -14.63
CA GLY A 70 -8.76 2.62 -15.84
C GLY A 70 -8.61 3.98 -16.52
N GLU A 71 -9.21 5.05 -15.99
CA GLU A 71 -8.96 6.44 -16.45
C GLU A 71 -7.48 6.80 -16.39
N LYS A 72 -6.76 6.30 -15.38
CA LYS A 72 -5.31 6.41 -15.24
C LYS A 72 -4.66 5.05 -15.12
N LYS A 73 -3.43 4.94 -15.61
CA LYS A 73 -2.55 3.77 -15.42
C LYS A 73 -1.45 4.13 -14.44
N ALA A 74 -1.18 3.25 -13.47
CA ALA A 74 -0.06 3.43 -12.55
C ALA A 74 1.27 3.30 -13.34
N PRO A 75 2.12 4.34 -13.35
CA PRO A 75 3.33 4.35 -14.19
C PRO A 75 4.41 3.40 -13.67
N ILE A 76 4.32 2.99 -12.41
CA ILE A 76 5.31 2.18 -11.70
C ILE A 76 4.57 1.09 -10.94
N LEU A 77 5.12 -0.13 -10.91
CA LEU A 77 4.59 -1.20 -10.06
C LEU A 77 4.58 -0.69 -8.61
N THR A 78 3.41 -0.73 -7.98
CA THR A 78 3.20 -0.16 -6.66
C THR A 78 2.75 -1.26 -5.70
N ILE A 79 3.47 -1.45 -4.61
CA ILE A 79 3.10 -2.35 -3.51
C ILE A 79 2.75 -1.50 -2.29
N PHE A 80 1.71 -1.88 -1.56
CA PHE A 80 1.37 -1.21 -0.31
C PHE A 80 0.83 -2.16 0.77
N ILE A 81 0.95 -1.73 2.01
CA ILE A 81 0.24 -2.28 3.17
C ILE A 81 -0.87 -1.30 3.60
N GLY A 82 -1.83 -1.75 4.41
CA GLY A 82 -2.86 -0.87 4.96
C GLY A 82 -2.36 -0.09 6.19
N GLY A 83 -2.86 1.12 6.39
CA GLY A 83 -2.76 1.89 7.63
C GLY A 83 -4.07 1.94 8.41
N ASN A 84 -4.41 3.10 8.98
CA ASN A 84 -5.66 3.35 9.70
C ASN A 84 -6.65 4.25 8.94
N HIS A 85 -6.24 4.88 7.85
CA HIS A 85 -7.10 5.67 6.96
C HIS A 85 -7.26 4.97 5.61
N GLU A 86 -8.07 3.91 5.61
CA GLU A 86 -8.26 3.05 4.45
C GLU A 86 -9.74 2.89 4.10
N ALA A 87 -9.99 2.57 2.82
CA ALA A 87 -11.22 1.90 2.39
C ALA A 87 -11.26 0.49 2.96
N SER A 88 -11.56 0.39 4.27
CA SER A 88 -11.35 -0.85 5.03
C SER A 88 -12.17 -2.02 4.48
N ASN A 89 -13.37 -1.77 3.96
CA ASN A 89 -14.18 -2.78 3.29
C ASN A 89 -13.48 -3.36 2.06
N TYR A 90 -12.85 -2.52 1.23
CA TYR A 90 -12.14 -3.00 0.05
C TYR A 90 -10.86 -3.75 0.41
N LEU A 91 -10.12 -3.33 1.44
CA LEU A 91 -8.96 -4.10 1.89
C LEU A 91 -9.35 -5.44 2.55
N GLN A 92 -10.49 -5.49 3.26
CA GLN A 92 -11.02 -6.74 3.83
C GLN A 92 -11.44 -7.77 2.76
N GLU A 93 -11.76 -7.31 1.54
CA GLU A 93 -12.01 -8.19 0.40
C GLU A 93 -10.76 -8.95 -0.06
N LEU A 94 -9.55 -8.50 0.33
CA LEU A 94 -8.25 -9.00 -0.12
C LEU A 94 -7.31 -9.34 1.06
N PRO A 95 -7.71 -10.20 2.02
CA PRO A 95 -6.98 -10.44 3.27
C PRO A 95 -5.59 -11.08 3.07
N TYR A 96 -5.40 -11.80 1.96
CA TYR A 96 -4.13 -12.44 1.56
C TYR A 96 -3.37 -11.65 0.47
N GLY A 97 -3.82 -10.42 0.20
CA GLY A 97 -3.30 -9.56 -0.87
C GLY A 97 -3.99 -9.77 -2.22
N GLY A 98 -3.75 -8.82 -3.12
CA GLY A 98 -4.33 -8.81 -4.46
C GLY A 98 -4.16 -7.47 -5.15
N TRP A 99 -4.46 -7.45 -6.45
CA TRP A 99 -4.45 -6.24 -7.24
C TRP A 99 -5.68 -5.40 -6.87
N VAL A 100 -5.44 -4.18 -6.38
CA VAL A 100 -6.54 -3.22 -6.12
C VAL A 100 -6.87 -2.38 -7.35
N ALA A 101 -5.93 -2.30 -8.28
CA ALA A 101 -6.02 -1.70 -9.61
C ALA A 101 -4.85 -2.29 -10.44
N PRO A 102 -4.83 -2.15 -11.78
CA PRO A 102 -3.70 -2.62 -12.59
C PRO A 102 -2.38 -2.00 -12.08
N ARG A 103 -1.37 -2.86 -11.85
CA ARG A 103 -0.03 -2.50 -11.32
C ARG A 103 0.00 -1.92 -9.90
N ILE A 104 -1.10 -1.98 -9.14
CA ILE A 104 -1.17 -1.59 -7.73
C ILE A 104 -1.59 -2.81 -6.89
N TYR A 105 -0.67 -3.33 -6.07
CA TYR A 105 -0.83 -4.56 -5.31
C TYR A 105 -0.88 -4.30 -3.80
N TYR A 106 -1.95 -4.75 -3.16
CA TYR A 106 -2.08 -4.77 -1.71
C TYR A 106 -1.48 -6.06 -1.14
N LEU A 107 -0.67 -5.98 -0.09
CA LEU A 107 -0.05 -7.17 0.54
C LEU A 107 -1.00 -8.00 1.42
N GLY A 108 -2.23 -7.54 1.69
CA GLY A 108 -3.14 -8.22 2.62
C GLY A 108 -2.92 -7.79 4.07
N TYR A 109 -3.57 -8.46 5.01
CA TYR A 109 -3.39 -8.20 6.44
C TYR A 109 -1.93 -8.40 6.86
N ALA A 110 -1.33 -9.46 6.32
CA ALA A 110 0.11 -9.59 6.17
C ALA A 110 0.39 -10.42 4.91
N GLY A 111 1.57 -10.23 4.33
CA GLY A 111 1.96 -10.94 3.11
C GLY A 111 3.46 -10.93 2.89
N VAL A 112 3.94 -11.91 2.12
CA VAL A 112 5.32 -11.93 1.61
C VAL A 112 5.29 -12.20 0.11
N VAL A 113 5.99 -11.36 -0.64
CA VAL A 113 6.14 -11.46 -2.10
C VAL A 113 7.60 -11.25 -2.48
N SER A 114 7.95 -11.61 -3.71
CA SER A 114 9.22 -11.26 -4.33
C SER A 114 9.02 -10.45 -5.61
N VAL A 115 9.92 -9.51 -5.86
CA VAL A 115 9.99 -8.70 -7.07
C VAL A 115 11.44 -8.37 -7.38
N GLY A 116 11.89 -8.64 -8.60
CA GLY A 116 13.28 -8.38 -9.01
C GLY A 116 14.33 -9.03 -8.08
N GLY A 117 14.02 -10.20 -7.52
CA GLY A 117 14.89 -10.90 -6.56
C GLY A 117 14.86 -10.37 -5.12
N ILE A 118 14.13 -9.28 -4.85
CA ILE A 118 13.95 -8.74 -3.48
C ILE A 118 12.77 -9.41 -2.82
N ARG A 119 12.95 -9.91 -1.59
CA ARG A 119 11.89 -10.52 -0.79
C ARG A 119 11.32 -9.52 0.21
N ILE A 120 10.03 -9.23 0.09
CA ILE A 120 9.32 -8.16 0.80
C ILE A 120 8.22 -8.75 1.67
N ALA A 121 8.30 -8.52 2.98
CA ALA A 121 7.23 -8.81 3.92
C ALA A 121 6.48 -7.53 4.32
N GLY A 122 5.18 -7.62 4.55
CA GLY A 122 4.34 -6.52 5.02
C GLY A 122 3.39 -6.93 6.12
N LEU A 123 3.16 -6.03 7.08
CA LEU A 123 2.15 -6.13 8.13
C LEU A 123 1.27 -4.88 8.09
N SER A 124 0.00 -5.05 7.73
CA SER A 124 -0.97 -3.97 7.63
C SER A 124 -1.56 -3.60 8.99
N GLY A 125 -1.91 -2.33 9.14
CA GLY A 125 -2.68 -1.81 10.26
C GLY A 125 -1.85 -1.24 11.40
N ILE A 126 -2.54 -0.94 12.50
CA ILE A 126 -1.94 -0.38 13.73
C ILE A 126 -2.20 -1.28 14.93
N PHE A 127 -1.36 -1.20 15.95
CA PHE A 127 -1.50 -2.04 17.13
C PHE A 127 -2.48 -1.47 18.15
N LYS A 128 -3.40 -2.31 18.62
CA LYS A 128 -4.21 -2.08 19.82
C LYS A 128 -4.33 -3.37 20.64
N ALA A 129 -3.78 -3.35 21.85
CA ALA A 129 -3.70 -4.51 22.73
C ALA A 129 -5.06 -5.21 23.00
N HIS A 130 -6.16 -4.43 23.07
CA HIS A 130 -7.49 -4.98 23.35
C HIS A 130 -8.12 -5.74 22.18
N ASP A 131 -7.61 -5.58 20.95
CA ASP A 131 -8.08 -6.31 19.77
C ASP A 131 -7.07 -7.35 19.27
N TYR A 132 -5.81 -7.24 19.67
CA TYR A 132 -4.71 -8.08 19.19
C TYR A 132 -4.99 -9.59 19.26
N HIS A 133 -5.63 -10.06 20.33
CA HIS A 133 -5.94 -11.48 20.50
C HIS A 133 -7.29 -11.90 19.93
N LYS A 134 -8.05 -11.03 19.25
CA LYS A 134 -9.38 -11.38 18.72
C LYS A 134 -9.28 -11.98 17.32
N GLY A 135 -10.37 -12.59 16.85
CA GLY A 135 -10.52 -12.88 15.43
C GLY A 135 -10.74 -11.61 14.58
N HIS A 136 -10.85 -11.78 13.27
CA HIS A 136 -11.36 -10.75 12.35
C HIS A 136 -12.89 -10.85 12.31
N PHE A 137 -13.57 -10.07 13.14
CA PHE A 137 -15.03 -10.15 13.35
C PHE A 137 -15.78 -8.96 12.73
N GLU A 138 -15.05 -8.02 12.13
CA GLU A 138 -15.56 -6.81 11.50
C GLU A 138 -15.98 -7.09 10.06
N MET A 139 -17.10 -6.51 9.63
CA MET A 139 -17.51 -6.46 8.22
C MET A 139 -18.48 -5.28 8.02
N ALA A 140 -18.60 -4.81 6.79
CA ALA A 140 -19.56 -3.76 6.44
C ALA A 140 -21.02 -4.25 6.49
N PRO A 141 -21.99 -3.40 6.88
CA PRO A 141 -21.81 -2.05 7.42
C PRO A 141 -21.18 -2.05 8.82
N TYR A 142 -20.15 -1.22 9.01
CA TYR A 142 -19.44 -1.05 10.27
C TYR A 142 -20.16 -0.09 11.21
N THR A 143 -20.09 -0.41 12.50
CA THR A 143 -20.27 0.57 13.58
C THR A 143 -19.06 1.47 13.71
N GLU A 144 -19.18 2.55 14.48
CA GLU A 144 -18.05 3.40 14.90
C GLU A 144 -16.91 2.60 15.55
N SER A 145 -17.20 1.54 16.31
CA SER A 145 -16.15 0.72 16.90
C SER A 145 -15.47 -0.15 15.86
N THR A 146 -16.26 -0.84 15.02
CA THR A 146 -15.74 -1.84 14.08
C THR A 146 -15.03 -1.22 12.88
N VAL A 147 -15.38 0.00 12.49
CA VAL A 147 -14.63 0.74 11.45
C VAL A 147 -13.21 1.09 11.93
N ARG A 148 -12.98 1.11 13.25
CA ARG A 148 -11.65 1.30 13.84
C ARG A 148 -10.93 -0.03 14.06
N SER A 149 -11.63 -1.04 14.59
CA SER A 149 -10.99 -2.31 14.93
C SER A 149 -10.63 -3.18 13.73
N VAL A 150 -11.22 -2.94 12.56
CA VAL A 150 -10.95 -3.65 11.30
C VAL A 150 -9.50 -3.56 10.84
N TYR A 151 -8.83 -2.43 11.07
CA TYR A 151 -7.42 -2.24 10.70
C TYR A 151 -6.46 -2.46 11.88
N HIS A 152 -6.96 -2.94 13.03
CA HIS A 152 -6.04 -3.28 14.12
C HIS A 152 -5.32 -4.61 13.81
N ILE A 153 -4.03 -4.69 14.12
CA ILE A 153 -3.24 -5.92 13.93
C ILE A 153 -3.80 -7.04 14.83
N ARG A 154 -3.84 -8.29 14.31
CA ARG A 154 -4.12 -9.49 15.11
C ARG A 154 -2.86 -10.34 15.31
N ASN A 155 -2.88 -11.16 16.35
CA ASN A 155 -1.78 -12.04 16.71
C ASN A 155 -1.51 -13.13 15.67
N LEU A 156 -2.51 -13.49 14.87
CA LEU A 156 -2.39 -14.50 13.81
C LEU A 156 -1.35 -14.10 12.76
N GLU A 157 -1.42 -12.87 12.24
CA GLU A 157 -0.49 -12.39 11.22
C GLU A 157 0.93 -12.28 11.77
N VAL A 158 1.09 -11.77 13.00
CA VAL A 158 2.40 -11.71 13.68
C VAL A 158 2.96 -13.11 13.90
N PHE A 159 2.12 -14.06 14.32
CA PHE A 159 2.52 -15.45 14.49
C PHE A 159 2.97 -16.08 13.17
N ARG A 160 2.22 -15.89 12.08
CA ARG A 160 2.58 -16.37 10.73
C ARG A 160 3.91 -15.81 10.25
N LEU A 161 4.13 -14.49 10.41
CA LEU A 161 5.41 -13.87 10.05
C LEU A 161 6.58 -14.44 10.86
N LYS A 162 6.38 -14.75 12.16
CA LYS A 162 7.38 -15.43 13.00
C LYS A 162 7.69 -16.89 12.59
N GLN A 163 6.99 -17.46 11.60
CA GLN A 163 7.30 -18.80 11.08
C GLN A 163 8.30 -18.78 9.90
N LEU A 164 8.61 -17.60 9.36
CA LEU A 164 9.57 -17.44 8.28
C LEU A 164 10.98 -17.79 8.77
N SER A 165 11.71 -18.56 7.95
CA SER A 165 13.10 -18.95 8.22
C SER A 165 14.10 -18.34 7.23
N GLY A 166 13.66 -18.01 6.02
CA GLY A 166 14.53 -17.37 5.01
C GLY A 166 14.89 -15.92 5.33
N GLN A 167 15.99 -15.43 4.76
CA GLN A 167 16.35 -14.02 4.84
C GLN A 167 15.28 -13.14 4.18
N LEU A 168 14.95 -12.02 4.83
CA LEU A 168 14.09 -10.97 4.28
C LEU A 168 14.94 -9.75 3.93
N ASP A 169 14.67 -9.15 2.78
CA ASP A 169 15.32 -7.91 2.37
C ASP A 169 14.59 -6.70 2.94
N ILE A 170 13.28 -6.69 2.84
CA ILE A 170 12.43 -5.57 3.27
C ILE A 170 11.31 -6.10 4.15
N CYS A 171 11.08 -5.45 5.29
CA CYS A 171 9.85 -5.58 6.05
C CYS A 171 9.15 -4.21 6.14
N ILE A 172 7.83 -4.19 6.01
CA ILE A 172 7.02 -2.97 6.00
C ILE A 172 5.98 -3.07 7.12
N SER A 173 5.85 -2.03 7.93
CA SER A 173 4.76 -1.88 8.90
C SER A 173 4.31 -0.43 8.96
N HIS A 174 3.02 -0.17 9.14
CA HIS A 174 2.54 1.21 9.21
C HIS A 174 3.05 1.89 10.49
N ASP A 175 2.77 1.28 11.64
CA ASP A 175 3.35 1.66 12.92
C ASP A 175 4.84 1.39 12.97
N TRP A 176 5.58 2.22 13.71
CA TRP A 176 7.00 1.99 13.97
C TRP A 176 7.18 0.82 14.94
N PRO A 177 8.24 0.01 14.79
CA PRO A 177 8.70 -0.87 15.87
C PRO A 177 8.96 -0.04 17.13
N ARG A 178 8.40 -0.46 18.26
CA ARG A 178 8.67 0.18 19.54
C ARG A 178 10.17 0.15 19.84
N GLY A 179 10.69 1.21 20.47
CA GLY A 179 12.10 1.32 20.82
C GLY A 179 13.05 1.68 19.66
N ILE A 180 12.56 1.77 18.40
CA ILE A 180 13.42 2.06 17.25
C ILE A 180 14.17 3.40 17.36
N TYR A 181 13.61 4.35 18.12
CA TYR A 181 14.24 5.64 18.41
C TYR A 181 15.55 5.51 19.20
N HIS A 182 15.79 4.41 19.92
CA HIS A 182 17.08 4.14 20.58
C HIS A 182 18.22 3.88 19.58
N HIS A 183 17.90 3.62 18.32
CA HIS A 183 18.84 3.27 17.25
C HIS A 183 19.06 4.42 16.25
N GLY A 184 18.55 5.61 16.54
CA GLY A 184 18.70 6.82 15.72
C GLY A 184 18.82 8.08 16.58
N ASN A 185 18.60 9.25 15.97
CA ASN A 185 18.73 10.54 16.69
C ASN A 185 17.44 10.91 17.44
N ALA A 186 17.20 10.25 18.58
CA ALA A 186 16.02 10.51 19.43
C ALA A 186 15.94 11.97 19.91
N GLU A 187 17.09 12.62 20.16
CA GLU A 187 17.13 14.03 20.58
C GLU A 187 16.57 14.96 19.49
N GLN A 188 16.95 14.74 18.24
CA GLN A 188 16.39 15.49 17.11
C GLN A 188 14.89 15.21 16.94
N LEU A 189 14.47 13.94 17.08
CA LEU A 189 13.06 13.57 17.03
C LEU A 189 12.24 14.31 18.10
N MET A 190 12.70 14.33 19.35
CA MET A 190 12.04 15.04 20.45
C MET A 190 12.06 16.57 20.28
N ARG A 191 13.07 17.14 19.62
CA ARG A 191 13.05 18.58 19.27
C ARG A 191 11.95 18.90 18.25
N PHE A 192 11.79 18.04 17.24
CA PHE A 192 10.79 18.23 16.19
C PHE A 192 9.37 17.87 16.65
N LYS A 193 9.23 16.85 17.51
CA LYS A 193 7.97 16.32 18.04
C LYS A 193 8.04 16.18 19.57
N PRO A 194 7.96 17.30 20.33
CA PRO A 194 8.16 17.28 21.79
C PRO A 194 7.22 16.36 22.56
N PHE A 195 6.02 16.12 22.04
CA PHE A 195 5.03 15.24 22.66
C PHE A 195 5.45 13.76 22.68
N PHE A 196 6.42 13.35 21.85
CA PHE A 196 6.97 11.99 21.92
C PHE A 196 7.88 11.76 23.13
N ARG A 197 8.32 12.82 23.83
CA ARG A 197 9.26 12.71 24.96
C ARG A 197 8.77 11.72 26.01
N GLU A 198 7.53 11.86 26.46
CA GLU A 198 6.97 11.00 27.52
C GLU A 198 6.88 9.54 27.07
N GLU A 199 6.46 9.29 25.83
CA GLU A 199 6.36 7.93 25.29
C GLU A 199 7.74 7.29 25.05
N ILE A 200 8.73 8.08 24.64
CA ILE A 200 10.13 7.64 24.49
C ILE A 200 10.72 7.29 25.85
N GLU A 201 10.54 8.15 26.86
CA GLU A 201 11.04 7.95 28.23
C GLU A 201 10.40 6.72 28.90
N LYS A 202 9.12 6.46 28.62
CA LYS A 202 8.38 5.28 29.12
C LYS A 202 8.56 4.02 28.29
N ASN A 203 9.27 4.11 27.17
CA ASN A 203 9.40 3.05 26.17
C ASN A 203 8.05 2.51 25.66
N THR A 204 7.15 3.40 25.27
CA THR A 204 5.80 3.08 24.76
C THR A 204 5.51 3.62 23.36
N LEU A 205 6.40 4.42 22.77
CA LEU A 205 6.21 4.94 21.42
C LEU A 205 6.38 3.80 20.39
N GLY A 206 5.35 3.55 19.58
CA GLY A 206 5.37 2.52 18.55
C GLY A 206 4.73 1.19 18.99
N ASN A 207 4.94 0.16 18.18
CA ASN A 207 4.29 -1.13 18.27
C ASN A 207 5.27 -2.21 18.78
N GLU A 208 4.95 -2.79 19.95
CA GLU A 208 5.73 -3.87 20.57
C GLU A 208 5.79 -5.15 19.71
N THR A 209 4.74 -5.44 18.94
CA THR A 209 4.71 -6.62 18.06
C THR A 209 5.60 -6.44 16.83
N CYS A 210 5.76 -5.20 16.35
CA CYS A 210 6.73 -4.86 15.31
C CYS A 210 8.17 -4.87 15.85
N GLU A 211 8.40 -4.46 17.10
CA GLU A 211 9.70 -4.62 17.77
C GLU A 211 10.11 -6.09 17.83
N ASP A 212 9.20 -6.95 18.27
CA ASP A 212 9.36 -8.40 18.28
C ASP A 212 9.71 -8.97 16.90
N LEU A 213 8.97 -8.57 15.86
CA LEU A 213 9.21 -9.02 14.48
C LEU A 213 10.54 -8.52 13.94
N LEU A 214 10.90 -7.26 14.19
CA LEU A 214 12.18 -6.68 13.78
C LEU A 214 13.36 -7.46 14.35
N ASN A 215 13.30 -7.79 15.65
CA ASN A 215 14.36 -8.53 16.34
C ASN A 215 14.40 -10.01 15.93
N PHE A 216 13.26 -10.60 15.57
CA PHE A 216 13.15 -11.99 15.13
C PHE A 216 13.62 -12.17 13.67
N LEU A 217 13.03 -11.41 12.74
CA LEU A 217 13.25 -11.55 11.30
C LEU A 217 14.55 -10.89 10.82
N LYS A 218 14.97 -9.81 11.50
CA LYS A 218 16.22 -9.08 11.22
C LYS A 218 16.37 -8.73 9.73
N PRO A 219 15.39 -8.09 9.06
CA PRO A 219 15.47 -7.83 7.63
C PRO A 219 16.60 -6.84 7.30
N SER A 220 17.04 -6.75 6.05
CA SER A 220 18.05 -5.75 5.64
C SER A 220 17.51 -4.31 5.80
N TYR A 221 16.22 -4.11 5.49
CA TYR A 221 15.50 -2.85 5.62
C TYR A 221 14.17 -3.02 6.37
N TRP A 222 13.81 -1.99 7.13
CA TRP A 222 12.48 -1.87 7.73
C TRP A 222 11.89 -0.50 7.40
N PHE A 223 10.71 -0.46 6.77
CA PHE A 223 10.04 0.78 6.39
C PHE A 223 8.74 0.99 7.16
N SER A 224 8.53 2.23 7.62
CA SER A 224 7.32 2.61 8.36
C SER A 224 6.82 4.03 8.08
N ALA A 225 5.62 4.36 8.58
CA ALA A 225 4.99 5.66 8.41
C ALA A 225 4.28 6.11 9.70
N HIS A 226 3.01 6.52 9.61
CA HIS A 226 2.09 6.85 10.69
C HIS A 226 2.42 8.11 11.54
N LEU A 227 3.65 8.23 12.04
CA LEU A 227 4.06 9.30 12.98
C LEU A 227 4.31 10.66 12.30
N HIS A 228 4.16 10.73 10.97
CA HIS A 228 4.28 11.95 10.16
C HIS A 228 5.58 12.71 10.44
N CYS A 229 6.71 12.00 10.34
CA CYS A 229 8.04 12.56 10.39
C CYS A 229 9.05 11.61 9.75
N LYS A 230 10.11 12.17 9.16
CA LYS A 230 11.24 11.37 8.72
C LYS A 230 12.10 10.96 9.91
N PHE A 231 12.43 9.68 9.99
CA PHE A 231 13.39 9.16 10.97
C PHE A 231 14.17 8.00 10.37
N ALA A 232 15.47 7.94 10.65
CA ALA A 232 16.34 6.88 10.21
C ALA A 232 17.10 6.31 11.40
N ALA A 233 17.26 4.99 11.41
CA ALA A 233 17.95 4.27 12.48
C ALA A 233 18.68 3.04 11.93
N ALA A 234 19.69 2.58 12.66
CA ALA A 234 20.45 1.37 12.34
C ALA A 234 20.41 0.40 13.52
N VAL A 235 19.68 -0.69 13.36
CA VAL A 235 19.51 -1.69 14.41
C VAL A 235 20.55 -2.78 14.23
N LYS A 236 21.48 -2.87 15.18
CA LYS A 236 22.52 -3.90 15.22
C LYS A 236 21.95 -5.14 15.89
N HIS A 237 21.98 -6.26 15.19
CA HIS A 237 21.55 -7.55 15.69
C HIS A 237 22.76 -8.36 16.14
N SER A 238 22.79 -8.74 17.41
CA SER A 238 23.77 -9.70 17.91
C SER A 238 23.57 -11.06 17.22
N SER A 239 24.64 -11.63 16.69
CA SER A 239 24.68 -13.00 16.20
C SER A 239 25.62 -13.83 17.08
N GLU A 240 25.24 -15.07 17.38
CA GLU A 240 26.09 -16.00 18.14
C GLU A 240 27.29 -16.51 17.31
N GLY A 241 27.39 -16.11 16.03
CA GLY A 241 28.41 -16.53 15.07
C GLY A 241 29.37 -15.44 14.57
N GLY A 242 29.28 -14.20 15.07
CA GLY A 242 30.27 -13.14 14.82
C GLY A 242 30.00 -12.20 13.63
N GLU A 243 29.03 -12.50 12.75
CA GLU A 243 28.61 -11.55 11.71
C GLU A 243 27.56 -10.57 12.26
N GLU A 244 27.91 -9.28 12.34
CA GLU A 244 27.01 -8.22 12.78
C GLU A 244 25.99 -7.92 11.67
N LYS A 245 24.75 -8.39 11.84
CA LYS A 245 23.65 -8.06 10.91
C LYS A 245 23.04 -6.72 11.31
N VAL A 246 22.78 -5.85 10.34
CA VAL A 246 22.19 -4.53 10.59
C VAL A 246 20.90 -4.38 9.79
N THR A 247 19.81 -4.00 10.47
CA THR A 247 18.59 -3.53 9.80
C THR A 247 18.63 -2.01 9.67
N LYS A 248 18.47 -1.50 8.45
CA LYS A 248 18.33 -0.08 8.17
C LYS A 248 16.84 0.30 8.26
N PHE A 249 16.49 1.06 9.27
CA PHE A 249 15.13 1.56 9.45
C PHE A 249 14.96 2.93 8.79
N LEU A 250 13.85 3.10 8.07
CA LEU A 250 13.43 4.39 7.53
C LEU A 250 11.93 4.58 7.74
N ALA A 251 11.57 5.67 8.40
CA ALA A 251 10.22 6.19 8.42
C ALA A 251 10.12 7.52 7.69
N LEU A 252 8.98 7.75 7.04
CA LEU A 252 8.73 8.93 6.23
C LEU A 252 7.43 9.65 6.64
N ASP A 253 7.34 10.91 6.25
CA ASP A 253 6.19 11.78 6.52
C ASP A 253 5.03 11.48 5.55
N LYS A 254 3.90 12.18 5.70
CA LYS A 254 2.79 12.12 4.74
C LYS A 254 3.00 13.03 3.53
N CYS A 255 2.40 12.69 2.39
CA CYS A 255 2.45 13.44 1.15
C CYS A 255 1.83 14.85 1.28
N LEU A 256 2.63 15.82 1.72
CA LEU A 256 2.24 17.22 1.88
C LEU A 256 3.39 18.15 1.48
N PRO A 257 3.10 19.42 1.13
CA PRO A 257 4.13 20.39 0.78
C PRO A 257 5.20 20.53 1.87
N ASN A 258 6.47 20.60 1.45
CA ASN A 258 7.65 20.75 2.29
C ASN A 258 7.86 19.61 3.32
N ARG A 259 7.29 18.44 3.06
CA ARG A 259 7.49 17.23 3.89
C ARG A 259 8.44 16.24 3.22
N ARG A 260 9.05 15.39 4.03
CA ARG A 260 9.95 14.32 3.58
C ARG A 260 9.16 13.01 3.51
N PHE A 261 8.26 12.93 2.55
CA PHE A 261 7.29 11.83 2.40
C PHE A 261 7.81 10.69 1.52
N LEU A 262 8.70 11.00 0.59
CA LEU A 262 9.27 10.07 -0.38
C LEU A 262 10.81 9.98 -0.25
N GLN A 263 11.37 8.79 -0.45
CA GLN A 263 12.81 8.59 -0.62
C GLN A 263 13.10 7.43 -1.57
N ILE A 264 14.02 7.63 -2.52
CA ILE A 264 14.50 6.58 -3.43
C ILE A 264 15.74 5.91 -2.82
N LEU A 265 15.77 4.58 -2.85
CA LEU A 265 16.84 3.73 -2.34
C LEU A 265 17.28 2.73 -3.41
N GLU A 266 18.57 2.39 -3.41
CA GLU A 266 19.09 1.27 -4.19
C GLU A 266 19.15 0.02 -3.30
N VAL A 267 18.44 -1.03 -3.71
CA VAL A 267 18.31 -2.29 -2.96
C VAL A 267 18.57 -3.47 -3.90
N GLY A 268 19.40 -4.41 -3.46
CA GLY A 268 19.82 -5.59 -4.23
C GLY A 268 20.58 -5.28 -5.52
N GLU A 269 20.49 -6.20 -6.48
CA GLU A 269 21.22 -6.13 -7.74
C GLU A 269 20.59 -5.16 -8.74
N ASP A 270 21.38 -4.69 -9.70
CA ASP A 270 20.85 -3.91 -10.82
C ASP A 270 20.04 -4.82 -11.77
N ILE A 271 18.80 -4.41 -12.04
CA ILE A 271 17.84 -5.14 -12.86
C ILE A 271 17.47 -4.36 -14.13
N SER A 272 18.26 -3.34 -14.49
CA SER A 272 18.04 -2.48 -15.66
C SER A 272 17.86 -3.22 -17.00
N SER A 273 18.23 -4.51 -17.08
CA SER A 273 18.04 -5.38 -18.24
C SER A 273 16.73 -6.17 -18.27
N GLN A 274 15.90 -6.10 -17.21
CA GLN A 274 14.60 -6.78 -17.15
C GLN A 274 13.52 -5.86 -17.74
N GLU A 275 12.86 -6.31 -18.81
CA GLU A 275 11.86 -5.50 -19.53
C GLU A 275 10.53 -5.36 -18.76
N ASP A 276 10.16 -6.33 -17.92
CA ASP A 276 8.94 -6.28 -17.10
C ASP A 276 9.12 -6.95 -15.73
N LEU A 277 8.98 -6.17 -14.66
CA LEU A 277 8.99 -6.68 -13.28
C LEU A 277 7.70 -7.42 -12.96
N LYS A 278 7.84 -8.70 -12.59
CA LYS A 278 6.74 -9.54 -12.12
C LYS A 278 6.73 -9.67 -10.61
N LEU A 279 5.53 -9.69 -10.04
CA LEU A 279 5.33 -10.09 -8.66
C LEU A 279 5.27 -11.61 -8.58
N ILE A 280 6.00 -12.16 -7.62
CA ILE A 280 6.08 -13.60 -7.37
C ILE A 280 5.59 -13.86 -5.93
N TYR A 281 4.71 -14.84 -5.76
CA TYR A 281 4.34 -15.34 -4.44
C TYR A 281 5.54 -15.95 -3.73
N ASP A 282 5.66 -15.71 -2.42
CA ASP A 282 6.67 -16.38 -1.61
C ASP A 282 6.22 -17.78 -1.20
N LEU A 283 6.92 -18.82 -1.65
CA LEU A 283 6.54 -20.22 -1.41
C LEU A 283 6.49 -20.58 0.08
N GLU A 284 7.43 -20.06 0.88
CA GLU A 284 7.46 -20.30 2.33
C GLU A 284 6.23 -19.68 2.99
N TRP A 285 5.87 -18.44 2.64
CA TRP A 285 4.67 -17.78 3.13
C TRP A 285 3.39 -18.52 2.75
N LEU A 286 3.26 -18.97 1.50
CA LEU A 286 2.09 -19.74 1.08
C LEU A 286 1.94 -21.05 1.88
N ALA A 287 3.04 -21.74 2.14
CA ALA A 287 3.03 -22.92 2.99
C ALA A 287 2.66 -22.59 4.45
N ILE A 288 3.15 -21.49 5.01
CA ILE A 288 2.73 -21.01 6.33
C ILE A 288 1.23 -20.75 6.37
N LEU A 289 0.67 -20.09 5.35
CA LEU A 289 -0.78 -19.84 5.26
C LEU A 289 -1.58 -21.15 5.27
N MET A 290 -1.18 -22.12 4.45
CA MET A 290 -1.81 -23.44 4.38
C MET A 290 -1.75 -24.17 5.73
N LEU A 291 -0.56 -24.24 6.34
CA LEU A 291 -0.33 -24.98 7.59
C LEU A 291 -1.04 -24.35 8.79
N THR A 292 -1.20 -23.02 8.78
CA THR A 292 -1.83 -22.25 9.86
C THR A 292 -3.30 -21.89 9.57
N ASN A 293 -3.91 -22.44 8.53
CA ASN A 293 -5.30 -22.11 8.16
C ASN A 293 -6.27 -22.36 9.32
N HIS A 294 -6.10 -23.49 10.02
CA HIS A 294 -6.93 -23.88 11.16
C HIS A 294 -6.86 -22.93 12.37
N LEU A 295 -5.87 -22.03 12.42
CA LEU A 295 -5.72 -21.03 13.49
C LEU A 295 -6.56 -19.76 13.23
N LEU A 296 -7.08 -19.60 12.01
CA LEU A 296 -7.93 -18.48 11.64
C LEU A 296 -9.20 -18.44 12.49
N SER A 297 -9.53 -17.25 13.01
CA SER A 297 -10.76 -17.01 13.76
C SER A 297 -11.43 -15.73 13.28
N VAL A 298 -12.76 -15.79 13.18
CA VAL A 298 -13.62 -14.64 12.84
C VAL A 298 -14.55 -14.25 13.99
N LYS A 299 -14.27 -14.76 15.19
CA LYS A 299 -15.10 -14.55 16.38
C LYS A 299 -14.61 -13.36 17.20
N HIS A 300 -15.55 -12.68 17.85
CA HIS A 300 -15.26 -11.60 18.80
C HIS A 300 -14.87 -12.12 20.19
N VAL A 301 -13.90 -13.03 20.23
CA VAL A 301 -13.36 -13.63 21.46
C VAL A 301 -11.85 -13.75 21.36
N ALA A 302 -11.17 -13.81 22.50
CA ALA A 302 -9.74 -14.06 22.53
C ALA A 302 -9.41 -15.43 21.93
N ASN A 303 -8.44 -15.46 21.03
CA ASN A 303 -7.87 -16.60 20.34
C ASN A 303 -6.35 -16.52 20.46
N TYR A 304 -5.75 -17.46 21.16
CA TYR A 304 -4.31 -17.46 21.42
C TYR A 304 -3.60 -18.38 20.44
N MET A 305 -2.44 -17.95 19.96
CA MET A 305 -1.63 -18.76 19.05
C MET A 305 -0.85 -19.82 19.85
N PRO A 306 -0.62 -21.01 19.25
CA PRO A 306 0.19 -22.05 19.89
C PRO A 306 1.58 -21.54 20.27
N GLY A 307 2.11 -22.03 21.39
CA GLY A 307 3.42 -21.63 21.90
C GLY A 307 4.21 -22.81 22.49
N PRO A 308 5.51 -22.63 22.76
CA PRO A 308 6.42 -23.70 23.17
C PRO A 308 6.06 -24.38 24.51
N GLY A 309 5.21 -23.76 25.33
CA GLY A 309 4.71 -24.34 26.58
C GLY A 309 3.52 -25.30 26.42
N GLY A 310 2.97 -25.44 25.20
CA GLY A 310 1.81 -26.30 24.92
C GLY A 310 2.18 -27.67 24.34
N THR A 311 1.19 -28.55 24.21
CA THR A 311 1.33 -29.88 23.57
C THR A 311 1.08 -29.88 22.07
N GLU A 312 0.59 -28.76 21.53
CA GLU A 312 0.24 -28.59 20.12
C GLU A 312 1.45 -28.13 19.29
N ARG A 313 1.41 -28.35 17.96
CA ARG A 313 2.42 -27.81 17.03
C ARG A 313 2.39 -26.29 17.15
N HIS A 314 3.55 -25.70 17.41
CA HIS A 314 3.73 -24.24 17.52
C HIS A 314 4.80 -23.69 16.57
N ASN A 315 5.61 -24.56 15.98
CA ASN A 315 6.51 -24.21 14.88
C ASN A 315 5.91 -24.71 13.57
N TYR A 316 5.59 -23.76 12.69
CA TYR A 316 5.04 -23.96 11.36
C TYR A 316 5.99 -23.43 10.27
N THR A 317 7.28 -23.29 10.57
CA THR A 317 8.31 -23.17 9.54
C THR A 317 8.18 -24.39 8.61
N PRO A 318 7.84 -24.20 7.32
CA PRO A 318 7.51 -25.30 6.44
C PRO A 318 8.73 -26.15 6.09
N THR A 319 8.56 -27.47 6.04
CA THR A 319 9.54 -28.39 5.44
C THR A 319 9.54 -28.28 3.92
N ASP A 320 10.57 -28.83 3.26
CA ASP A 320 10.63 -28.86 1.80
C ASP A 320 9.49 -29.68 1.18
N GLU A 321 9.02 -30.73 1.86
CA GLU A 321 7.85 -31.53 1.45
C GLU A 321 6.54 -30.73 1.54
N GLU A 322 6.37 -29.95 2.62
CA GLU A 322 5.22 -29.04 2.79
C GLU A 322 5.22 -27.94 1.71
N LYS A 323 6.39 -27.39 1.37
CA LYS A 323 6.56 -26.42 0.26
C LYS A 323 6.26 -27.05 -1.10
N ALA A 324 6.77 -28.25 -1.38
CA ALA A 324 6.52 -28.95 -2.65
C ALA A 324 5.02 -29.21 -2.89
N THR A 325 4.28 -29.52 -1.82
CA THR A 325 2.81 -29.69 -1.88
C THR A 325 2.11 -28.41 -2.31
N VAL A 326 2.56 -27.25 -1.82
CA VAL A 326 2.01 -25.95 -2.21
C VAL A 326 2.37 -25.61 -3.65
N GLU A 327 3.62 -25.84 -4.03
CA GLU A 327 4.10 -25.59 -5.39
C GLU A 327 3.29 -26.40 -6.42
N GLU A 328 2.97 -27.66 -6.13
CA GLU A 328 2.12 -28.49 -6.99
C GLU A 328 0.69 -27.92 -7.14
N ARG A 329 0.09 -27.42 -6.06
CA ARG A 329 -1.24 -26.79 -6.10
C ARG A 329 -1.29 -25.55 -6.99
N LEU A 330 -0.18 -24.82 -7.09
CA LEU A 330 -0.02 -23.64 -7.95
C LEU A 330 0.41 -23.99 -9.38
N GLY A 331 0.46 -25.28 -9.74
CA GLY A 331 0.95 -25.72 -11.05
C GLY A 331 2.42 -25.40 -11.28
N ARG A 332 3.21 -25.28 -10.20
CA ARG A 332 4.62 -24.86 -10.19
C ARG A 332 4.86 -23.48 -10.83
N ASN A 333 3.87 -22.61 -10.76
CA ASN A 333 4.00 -21.22 -11.14
C ASN A 333 3.70 -20.33 -9.94
N LEU A 334 4.71 -19.58 -9.49
CA LEU A 334 4.58 -18.63 -8.39
C LEU A 334 4.33 -17.21 -8.86
N GLU A 335 4.28 -16.94 -10.17
CA GLU A 335 3.91 -15.61 -10.68
C GLU A 335 2.50 -15.25 -10.21
N ILE A 336 2.36 -14.06 -9.60
CA ILE A 336 1.06 -13.54 -9.19
C ILE A 336 0.29 -13.18 -10.47
N PRO A 337 -0.89 -13.79 -10.71
CA PRO A 337 -1.64 -13.54 -11.93
C PRO A 337 -2.14 -12.09 -11.97
N GLU A 338 -2.02 -11.42 -13.13
CA GLU A 338 -2.58 -10.09 -13.37
C GLU A 338 -4.10 -10.17 -13.62
N ASN A 339 -4.86 -10.57 -12.59
CA ASN A 339 -6.29 -10.89 -12.67
C ASN A 339 -7.20 -9.84 -12.00
N PHE A 340 -6.77 -8.57 -11.98
CA PHE A 340 -7.60 -7.48 -11.49
C PHE A 340 -8.91 -7.39 -12.27
N VAL A 341 -10.03 -7.28 -11.55
CA VAL A 341 -11.35 -6.96 -12.11
C VAL A 341 -12.07 -5.97 -11.20
N PRO A 342 -12.77 -4.95 -11.76
CA PRO A 342 -13.66 -4.10 -10.99
C PRO A 342 -14.82 -4.93 -10.39
N THR A 343 -14.99 -4.86 -9.08
CA THR A 343 -16.04 -5.53 -8.31
C THR A 343 -17.21 -4.61 -7.93
N VAL A 344 -17.05 -3.29 -8.05
CA VAL A 344 -18.09 -2.27 -7.82
C VAL A 344 -17.95 -1.14 -8.83
N ALA A 345 -19.00 -0.34 -8.99
CA ALA A 345 -18.90 0.88 -9.79
C ALA A 345 -17.89 1.86 -9.16
N ALA A 346 -17.01 2.40 -10.00
CA ALA A 346 -16.08 3.46 -9.61
C ALA A 346 -16.83 4.78 -9.40
N PHE A 347 -16.24 5.68 -8.60
CA PHE A 347 -16.74 7.04 -8.46
C PHE A 347 -16.82 7.73 -9.83
N ASN A 348 -17.94 8.37 -10.09
CA ASN A 348 -18.12 9.23 -11.25
C ASN A 348 -18.46 10.66 -10.78
N PRO A 349 -17.57 11.66 -10.99
CA PRO A 349 -17.80 13.03 -10.54
C PRO A 349 -19.01 13.71 -11.17
N ASP A 350 -19.48 13.24 -12.34
CA ASP A 350 -20.62 13.82 -13.06
C ASP A 350 -21.96 13.34 -12.52
N THR A 351 -22.01 12.11 -11.99
CA THR A 351 -23.27 11.45 -11.59
C THR A 351 -23.38 11.21 -10.09
N ASP A 352 -22.26 11.02 -9.41
CA ASP A 352 -22.27 10.63 -8.00
C ASP A 352 -22.45 11.82 -7.09
N GLN A 353 -23.56 11.81 -6.37
CA GLN A 353 -23.84 12.74 -5.30
C GLN A 353 -23.39 12.17 -3.95
N LYS A 354 -23.27 13.02 -2.92
CA LYS A 354 -22.91 12.60 -1.57
C LYS A 354 -23.79 11.43 -1.10
N THR A 355 -23.18 10.27 -0.89
CA THR A 355 -23.83 9.11 -0.26
C THR A 355 -23.45 9.05 1.22
N HIS A 356 -24.39 8.62 2.06
CA HIS A 356 -24.16 8.45 3.51
C HIS A 356 -24.20 6.99 3.96
N SER A 357 -24.53 6.06 3.05
CA SER A 357 -24.57 4.63 3.32
C SER A 357 -23.20 3.99 3.18
N GLN A 358 -22.98 2.97 3.99
CA GLN A 358 -21.91 2.00 3.78
C GLN A 358 -22.44 0.84 2.91
N PRO A 359 -21.58 0.19 2.13
CA PRO A 359 -21.96 -0.96 1.33
C PRO A 359 -22.22 -2.19 2.20
N ALA A 360 -22.85 -3.21 1.63
CA ALA A 360 -22.85 -4.55 2.21
C ALA A 360 -21.47 -5.19 2.04
N ALA A 361 -21.12 -6.14 2.92
CA ALA A 361 -19.95 -6.98 2.71
C ALA A 361 -20.07 -7.79 1.41
N GLN A 362 -18.95 -7.94 0.71
CA GLN A 362 -18.81 -8.69 -0.53
C GLN A 362 -17.50 -9.46 -0.54
N ILE A 363 -17.43 -10.54 -1.30
CA ILE A 363 -16.20 -11.34 -1.48
C ILE A 363 -15.56 -11.03 -2.84
N ASN A 364 -14.24 -11.15 -2.92
CA ASN A 364 -13.49 -10.83 -4.13
C ASN A 364 -13.13 -12.10 -4.94
N PRO A 365 -13.25 -12.07 -6.29
CA PRO A 365 -12.87 -13.21 -7.13
C PRO A 365 -11.38 -13.56 -7.01
N GLN A 366 -10.48 -12.58 -6.80
CA GLN A 366 -9.04 -12.85 -6.62
C GLN A 366 -8.79 -13.68 -5.36
N THR A 367 -9.37 -13.27 -4.23
CA THR A 367 -9.26 -14.02 -2.96
C THR A 367 -9.95 -15.36 -3.03
N THR A 368 -11.10 -15.46 -3.70
CA THR A 368 -11.78 -16.74 -3.91
C THR A 368 -10.88 -17.71 -4.67
N LEU A 369 -10.32 -17.29 -5.82
CA LEU A 369 -9.40 -18.10 -6.61
C LEU A 369 -8.16 -18.51 -5.79
N PHE A 370 -7.57 -17.57 -5.05
CA PHE A 370 -6.40 -17.82 -4.21
C PHE A 370 -6.70 -18.87 -3.12
N CYS A 371 -7.82 -18.72 -2.41
CA CYS A 371 -8.25 -19.62 -1.36
C CYS A 371 -8.58 -21.01 -1.89
N ASP A 372 -9.30 -21.10 -3.01
CA ASP A 372 -9.66 -22.36 -3.66
C ASP A 372 -8.41 -23.11 -4.17
N THR A 373 -7.44 -22.38 -4.73
CA THR A 373 -6.17 -22.95 -5.22
C THR A 373 -5.33 -23.51 -4.08
N LEU A 374 -5.14 -22.73 -3.01
CA LEU A 374 -4.28 -23.13 -1.89
C LEU A 374 -4.98 -24.10 -0.92
N GLY A 375 -6.32 -24.12 -0.91
CA GLY A 375 -7.13 -24.89 0.03
C GLY A 375 -7.19 -24.25 1.43
N ILE A 376 -7.28 -22.93 1.49
CA ILE A 376 -7.41 -22.15 2.74
C ILE A 376 -8.73 -21.40 2.80
N ASP A 377 -9.08 -20.87 3.97
CA ASP A 377 -10.34 -20.16 4.18
C ASP A 377 -10.22 -18.66 3.94
N ASP A 378 -11.25 -18.07 3.32
CA ASP A 378 -11.45 -16.62 3.28
C ASP A 378 -12.10 -16.14 4.60
N PRO A 379 -11.42 -15.31 5.43
CA PRO A 379 -11.96 -14.78 6.67
C PRO A 379 -13.30 -14.05 6.49
N LEU A 380 -13.46 -13.25 5.44
CA LEU A 380 -14.69 -12.49 5.21
C LEU A 380 -15.84 -13.44 4.84
N ARG A 381 -15.57 -14.42 3.96
CA ARG A 381 -16.53 -15.47 3.60
C ARG A 381 -16.99 -16.26 4.83
N LEU A 382 -16.06 -16.69 5.69
CA LEU A 382 -16.38 -17.38 6.94
C LEU A 382 -17.27 -16.53 7.85
N LEU A 383 -16.94 -15.24 8.00
CA LEU A 383 -17.70 -14.31 8.83
C LEU A 383 -19.12 -14.08 8.30
N MET A 384 -19.28 -13.93 6.98
CA MET A 384 -20.58 -13.78 6.33
C MET A 384 -21.45 -15.02 6.54
N ILE A 385 -20.89 -16.23 6.40
CA ILE A 385 -21.58 -17.51 6.70
C ILE A 385 -22.00 -17.56 8.17
N LEU A 386 -21.08 -17.25 9.08
CA LEU A 386 -21.35 -17.24 10.53
C LEU A 386 -22.50 -16.30 10.90
N ARG A 387 -22.61 -15.17 10.20
CA ARG A 387 -23.68 -14.17 10.40
C ARG A 387 -24.92 -14.40 9.54
N LYS A 388 -24.99 -15.52 8.80
CA LYS A 388 -26.11 -15.85 7.90
C LYS A 388 -26.39 -14.75 6.86
N GLN A 389 -25.35 -14.06 6.41
CA GLN A 389 -25.44 -13.12 5.31
C GLN A 389 -25.29 -13.82 3.95
N PRO A 390 -25.94 -13.29 2.89
CA PRO A 390 -25.76 -13.83 1.55
C PRO A 390 -24.31 -13.65 1.11
N LEU A 391 -23.75 -14.67 0.45
CA LEU A 391 -22.43 -14.57 -0.19
C LEU A 391 -22.57 -13.74 -1.47
N ASN A 392 -22.41 -12.43 -1.33
CA ASN A 392 -22.37 -11.51 -2.46
C ASN A 392 -21.00 -11.64 -3.14
N LEU A 393 -20.92 -12.45 -4.20
CA LEU A 393 -19.73 -12.51 -5.04
C LEU A 393 -19.61 -11.16 -5.77
N GLY A 394 -18.47 -10.48 -5.62
CA GLY A 394 -18.14 -9.34 -6.46
C GLY A 394 -18.18 -9.81 -7.91
N THR A 395 -19.22 -9.42 -8.64
CA THR A 395 -19.37 -9.75 -10.05
C THR A 395 -18.61 -8.70 -10.83
N ALA A 396 -17.90 -9.12 -11.89
CA ALA A 396 -17.21 -8.18 -12.76
C ALA A 396 -18.22 -7.15 -13.25
N VAL A 397 -18.00 -5.88 -12.93
CA VAL A 397 -18.85 -4.79 -13.42
C VAL A 397 -18.34 -4.42 -14.81
N GLU A 398 -19.20 -4.50 -15.82
CA GLU A 398 -18.89 -3.97 -17.15
C GLU A 398 -18.74 -2.45 -17.03
N MET A 399 -17.52 -1.96 -17.24
CA MET A 399 -17.23 -0.52 -17.26
C MET A 399 -17.62 0.03 -18.64
N PRO A 400 -18.21 1.23 -18.73
CA PRO A 400 -18.44 1.86 -20.03
C PRO A 400 -17.10 2.07 -20.74
N SER A 401 -16.99 1.54 -21.95
CA SER A 401 -15.83 1.75 -22.82
C SER A 401 -15.76 3.23 -23.16
N TRP A 402 -14.78 3.94 -22.61
CA TRP A 402 -14.42 5.26 -23.14
C TRP A 402 -13.70 5.03 -24.46
N ASN A 403 -14.39 5.32 -25.55
CA ASN A 403 -13.85 5.19 -26.90
C ASN A 403 -12.55 6.00 -27.01
N ASP A 404 -11.49 5.31 -27.42
CA ASP A 404 -10.30 5.90 -28.01
C ASP A 404 -10.74 6.52 -29.36
N GLU A 405 -11.26 7.75 -29.35
CA GLU A 405 -11.53 8.47 -30.59
C GLU A 405 -10.19 8.96 -31.19
N THR A 406 -9.61 8.05 -31.98
CA THR A 406 -9.10 8.29 -33.34
C THR A 406 -8.12 9.43 -33.52
N ILE A 407 -6.82 9.10 -33.46
CA ILE A 407 -5.82 9.74 -34.32
C ILE A 407 -6.18 9.38 -35.77
N ASN A 408 -6.84 10.30 -36.45
CA ASN A 408 -7.11 10.19 -37.89
C ASN A 408 -5.80 10.45 -38.64
N THR A 409 -5.16 9.38 -39.11
CA THR A 409 -4.23 9.44 -40.24
C THR A 409 -5.05 9.22 -41.50
N GLU A 410 -5.38 10.30 -42.22
CA GLU A 410 -5.86 10.19 -43.59
C GLU A 410 -4.83 10.85 -44.52
N ASP A 411 -4.36 10.02 -45.44
CA ASP A 411 -3.43 10.27 -46.51
C ASP A 411 -3.96 11.29 -47.53
N ASP A 412 -3.01 11.97 -48.15
CA ASP A 412 -3.16 12.86 -49.30
C ASP A 412 -3.81 12.15 -50.51
N GLU A 413 -4.93 12.66 -51.03
CA GLU A 413 -5.21 12.63 -52.47
C GLU A 413 -5.87 13.96 -52.93
N GLU A 414 -5.24 14.54 -53.96
CA GLU A 414 -5.60 15.78 -54.63
C GLU A 414 -6.94 15.70 -55.37
N GLU A 415 -7.77 16.75 -55.34
CA GLU A 415 -8.41 17.25 -56.56
C GLU A 415 -8.88 18.71 -56.42
N ALA A 416 -8.91 19.40 -57.56
CA ALA A 416 -8.70 20.84 -57.67
C ALA A 416 -9.97 21.72 -57.70
N THR A 417 -9.77 22.99 -57.35
CA THR A 417 -10.49 24.22 -57.79
C THR A 417 -11.91 24.43 -57.25
N VAL A 418 -12.36 25.61 -56.79
CA VAL A 418 -12.35 26.96 -57.41
C VAL A 418 -12.60 28.01 -56.30
N VAL A 419 -11.85 29.12 -56.30
CA VAL A 419 -12.14 30.38 -55.57
C VAL A 419 -12.88 31.33 -56.53
N PRO A 420 -13.79 32.21 -56.07
CA PRO A 420 -13.45 33.65 -56.06
C PRO A 420 -14.19 34.43 -54.90
N PRO A 421 -14.17 35.78 -54.81
CA PRO A 421 -13.25 36.51 -53.93
C PRO A 421 -13.88 37.68 -53.11
N GLY A 422 -13.07 38.34 -52.26
CA GLY A 422 -13.28 39.72 -51.78
C GLY A 422 -14.21 39.85 -50.56
N GLU A 423 -14.02 40.76 -49.59
CA GLU A 423 -13.29 42.03 -49.55
C GLU A 423 -12.83 42.30 -48.11
N ALA A 424 -11.81 43.15 -47.99
CA ALA A 424 -11.28 43.70 -46.75
C ALA A 424 -12.04 44.96 -46.32
N ASP A 425 -11.57 45.53 -45.20
CA ASP A 425 -11.85 46.85 -44.61
C ASP A 425 -12.77 46.79 -43.38
N GLU A 426 -12.61 47.55 -42.32
CA GLU A 426 -11.50 48.27 -41.66
C GLU A 426 -12.18 48.90 -40.40
N GLU A 427 -11.37 49.32 -39.41
CA GLU A 427 -11.74 50.34 -38.40
C GLU A 427 -12.63 49.99 -37.18
N ASN A 428 -11.89 49.88 -36.06
CA ASN A 428 -12.15 50.20 -34.64
C ASN A 428 -12.57 51.70 -34.47
N PRO A 429 -12.84 52.31 -33.27
CA PRO A 429 -12.53 51.89 -31.89
C PRO A 429 -13.50 52.37 -30.75
N GLU A 430 -13.03 52.21 -29.49
CA GLU A 430 -13.37 52.92 -28.22
C GLU A 430 -14.67 52.53 -27.49
N GLY A 431 -14.71 52.32 -26.16
CA GLY A 431 -13.75 52.49 -25.05
C GLY A 431 -14.14 51.54 -23.89
N ASP A 432 -13.19 50.96 -23.17
CA ASP A 432 -12.47 51.50 -22.01
C ASP A 432 -13.22 51.25 -20.68
N GLU A 433 -12.68 50.35 -19.87
CA GLU A 433 -12.31 50.59 -18.45
C GLU A 433 -11.88 49.25 -17.80
N THR A 434 -10.56 49.04 -17.68
CA THR A 434 -9.73 49.06 -16.45
C THR A 434 -9.67 47.73 -15.65
N PHE A 435 -8.52 47.02 -15.78
CA PHE A 435 -7.40 46.90 -14.79
C PHE A 435 -7.68 45.81 -13.71
N VAL A 436 -6.84 44.80 -13.38
CA VAL A 436 -5.38 44.60 -13.48
C VAL A 436 -5.05 43.11 -13.48
N SER A 437 -4.20 42.68 -14.40
CA SER A 437 -3.33 41.49 -14.30
C SER A 437 -1.91 41.91 -13.94
N PHE A 438 -1.19 41.12 -13.14
CA PHE A 438 0.27 41.12 -13.15
C PHE A 438 0.81 39.69 -13.15
N SER A 439 1.37 39.28 -14.29
CA SER A 439 2.62 38.52 -14.40
C SER A 439 3.79 39.48 -14.10
N THR A 440 5.02 39.11 -13.74
CA THR A 440 5.93 38.06 -14.21
C THR A 440 7.10 37.96 -13.23
N ALA A 441 7.77 36.81 -13.26
CA ALA A 441 9.21 36.58 -13.15
C ALA A 441 10.14 37.69 -12.63
N ASP A 442 10.86 37.38 -11.55
CA ASP A 442 12.29 37.57 -11.28
C ASP A 442 12.52 36.87 -9.92
N SER A 443 13.54 36.08 -9.62
CA SER A 443 14.86 35.90 -10.21
C SER A 443 15.40 34.56 -9.67
N ALA A 444 15.88 33.70 -10.58
CA ALA A 444 16.72 32.57 -10.25
C ALA A 444 18.14 33.09 -9.97
N GLU A 445 18.56 33.06 -8.70
CA GLU A 445 19.97 32.99 -8.26
C GLU A 445 20.01 33.09 -6.73
N ASN A 446 20.39 31.98 -6.09
CA ASN A 446 20.74 31.76 -4.68
C ASN A 446 19.93 30.62 -4.09
N LEU A 447 20.39 29.38 -4.30
CA LEU A 447 20.22 28.24 -3.39
C LEU A 447 21.07 27.06 -3.93
N LEU A 448 22.35 27.33 -4.19
CA LEU A 448 23.38 26.32 -4.43
C LEU A 448 24.53 26.63 -3.47
N GLU A 449 24.40 26.15 -2.23
CA GLU A 449 25.51 25.86 -1.30
C GLU A 449 24.88 25.49 0.05
N ASN A 450 24.77 24.20 0.33
CA ASN A 450 24.87 23.58 1.68
C ASN A 450 24.57 22.07 1.64
N PHE A 451 25.15 21.37 0.66
CA PHE A 451 25.22 19.91 0.66
C PHE A 451 26.69 19.53 0.47
N TYR A 452 27.46 19.56 1.54
CA TYR A 452 28.64 18.73 1.82
C TYR A 452 29.16 19.15 3.21
N GLY A 453 29.04 18.29 4.22
CA GLY A 453 29.70 18.57 5.51
C GLY A 453 29.19 17.78 6.70
N ASN A 454 29.91 16.68 6.96
CA ASN A 454 30.20 16.11 8.29
C ASN A 454 29.21 15.10 8.90
N ILE A 455 29.58 13.83 8.67
CA ILE A 455 29.69 12.68 9.60
C ILE A 455 28.64 12.56 10.71
#